data_AF-A0A1B0ASP6-F1
#
_entry.id   AF-A0A1B0ASP6-F1
#
_cell.length_a   1.000
_cell.length_b   1.000
_cell.length_c   1.000
_cell.angle_alpha   90.00
_cell.angle_beta   90.00
_cell.angle_gamma   90.00
#
_symmetry.space_group_name_H-M   'P 1'
#
loop_
_entity.id
_entity.type
_entity.pdbx_description
1 polymer ?
#
loop_
_entity_poly.entity_id
_entity_poly.type
_entity_poly.pdbx_seq_one_letter_code
_entity_poly.pdbx_strand_id
1 'polypeptide(L)'
;MLKRMCFLSVIYQLTTWLCLREYCIEILSSAYNTLVRQVRRVLERNVGTNNHDDSFLLWAVRFFLEFNRLSDMKLELVSESLSVQCFHWVLTRMEHDMDMIVSDKKQARLWAKRLHVALQTFRELLHSLVALQKLKDNNAQALFDMLVNNVCYVLEYRETILHLLMNYNEAHSTK
;
A
#
# COMPACT_ATOMS: atom_id res chain seq x y z
N MET A 1 2.96 43.44 -13.76
CA MET A 1 2.04 42.71 -12.86
C MET A 1 2.04 41.20 -13.08
N LEU A 2 1.89 40.67 -14.30
CA LEU A 2 1.86 39.21 -14.55
C LEU A 2 3.09 38.43 -14.05
N LYS A 3 4.32 38.96 -14.18
CA LYS A 3 5.53 38.30 -13.66
C LYS A 3 5.52 38.14 -12.13
N ARG A 4 4.97 39.10 -11.38
CA ARG A 4 4.81 38.99 -9.91
C ARG A 4 3.72 37.99 -9.53
N MET A 5 2.66 37.88 -10.33
CA MET A 5 1.56 36.93 -10.09
C MET A 5 1.98 35.48 -10.36
N CYS A 6 2.77 35.22 -11.41
CA CYS A 6 3.41 33.92 -11.62
C CYS A 6 4.44 33.60 -10.53
N PHE A 7 5.25 34.57 -10.10
CA PHE A 7 6.21 34.35 -9.01
C PHE A 7 5.51 34.02 -7.69
N LEU A 8 4.45 34.76 -7.35
CA LEU A 8 3.62 34.46 -6.18
C LEU A 8 2.96 33.09 -6.32
N SER A 9 2.37 32.75 -7.46
CA SER A 9 1.76 31.43 -7.71
C SER A 9 2.77 30.29 -7.56
N VAL A 10 3.98 30.45 -8.13
CA VAL A 10 5.07 29.47 -8.02
C VAL A 10 5.58 29.38 -6.58
N ILE A 11 5.71 30.49 -5.86
CA ILE A 11 6.10 30.50 -4.44
C ILE A 11 5.02 29.83 -3.59
N TYR A 12 3.74 30.18 -3.77
CA TYR A 12 2.62 29.57 -3.06
C TYR A 12 2.57 28.06 -3.30
N GLN A 13 2.72 27.65 -4.56
CA GLN A 13 2.79 26.24 -4.93
C GLN A 13 3.99 25.56 -4.26
N LEU A 14 5.19 26.17 -4.29
CA LEU A 14 6.39 25.64 -3.62
C LEU A 14 6.18 25.49 -2.10
N THR A 15 5.58 26.49 -1.46
CA THR A 15 5.28 26.47 -0.02
C THR A 15 4.25 25.42 0.34
N THR A 16 3.25 25.18 -0.51
CA THR A 16 2.26 24.11 -0.30
C THR A 16 2.93 22.73 -0.40
N TRP A 17 3.82 22.51 -1.37
CA TRP A 17 4.55 21.25 -1.49
C TRP A 17 5.50 21.01 -0.30
N LEU A 18 6.18 22.04 0.18
CA LEU A 18 7.05 21.95 1.36
C LEU A 18 6.24 21.63 2.62
N CYS A 19 5.14 22.33 2.85
CA CYS A 19 4.25 22.09 3.98
C CYS A 19 3.68 20.66 3.95
N LEU A 20 3.24 20.19 2.78
CA LEU A 20 2.74 18.82 2.64
C LEU A 20 3.84 17.79 2.92
N ARG A 21 5.06 18.02 2.44
CA ARG A 21 6.20 17.13 2.69
C ARG A 21 6.53 17.06 4.18
N GLU A 22 6.59 18.20 4.85
CA GLU A 22 6.82 18.27 6.30
C GLU A 22 5.71 17.55 7.08
N TYR A 23 4.46 17.75 6.69
CA TYR A 23 3.32 17.04 7.29
C TYR A 23 3.41 15.52 7.09
N CYS A 24 3.79 15.04 5.91
CA CYS A 24 3.98 13.60 5.68
C CYS A 24 5.12 13.02 6.54
N ILE A 25 6.21 13.77 6.71
CA ILE A 25 7.32 13.39 7.59
C ILE A 25 6.86 13.30 9.05
N GLU A 26 6.06 14.26 9.51
CA GLU A 26 5.49 14.28 10.86
C GLU A 26 4.55 13.08 11.08
N ILE A 27 3.67 12.78 10.12
CA ILE A 27 2.80 11.59 10.19
C ILE A 27 3.64 10.32 10.31
N LEU A 28 4.65 10.14 9.46
CA LEU A 28 5.51 8.96 9.50
C LEU A 28 6.24 8.83 10.85
N SER A 29 6.69 9.95 11.40
CA SER A 29 7.45 9.98 12.65
C SER A 29 6.58 9.73 13.88
N SER A 30 5.34 10.22 13.89
CA SER A 30 4.54 10.33 15.12
C SER A 30 3.29 9.45 15.15
N ALA A 31 2.71 9.11 13.99
CA ALA A 31 1.35 8.56 13.95
C ALA A 31 1.18 7.32 13.05
N TYR A 32 1.99 7.16 12.00
CA TYR A 32 1.74 6.18 10.94
C TYR A 32 1.54 4.76 11.44
N ASN A 33 2.51 4.20 12.17
CA ASN A 33 2.43 2.82 12.65
C ASN A 33 1.19 2.59 13.54
N THR A 34 0.87 3.55 14.42
CA THR A 34 -0.31 3.48 15.27
C THR A 34 -1.59 3.57 14.44
N LEU A 35 -1.65 4.48 13.48
CA LEU A 35 -2.80 4.66 12.60
C LEU A 35 -3.09 3.38 11.81
N VAL A 36 -2.09 2.84 11.13
CA VAL A 36 -2.25 1.61 10.33
C VAL A 36 -2.72 0.46 11.22
N ARG A 37 -2.09 0.28 12.39
CA ARG A 37 -2.47 -0.78 13.34
C ARG A 37 -3.92 -0.67 13.80
N GLN A 38 -4.34 0.52 14.23
CA GLN A 38 -5.68 0.71 14.80
C GLN A 38 -6.76 0.60 13.72
N VAL A 39 -6.57 1.26 12.57
CA VAL A 39 -7.54 1.20 11.48
C VAL A 39 -7.64 -0.23 10.95
N ARG A 40 -6.51 -0.92 10.72
CA ARG A 40 -6.51 -2.32 10.30
C ARG A 40 -7.29 -3.22 11.26
N ARG A 41 -7.03 -3.09 12.56
CA ARG A 41 -7.75 -3.84 13.61
C ARG A 41 -9.26 -3.59 13.59
N VAL A 42 -9.69 -2.37 13.33
CA VAL A 42 -11.13 -2.02 13.21
C VAL A 42 -11.73 -2.65 11.96
N LEU A 43 -11.03 -2.61 10.82
CA LEU A 43 -11.50 -3.21 9.57
C LEU A 43 -11.62 -4.74 9.71
N GLU A 44 -10.60 -5.40 10.26
CA GLU A 44 -10.60 -6.85 10.51
C GLU A 44 -11.73 -7.30 11.44
N ARG A 45 -12.08 -6.50 12.44
CA ARG A 45 -13.17 -6.83 13.39
C ARG A 45 -14.55 -6.74 12.78
N ASN A 46 -14.71 -5.88 11.77
CA ASN A 46 -16.01 -5.62 11.20
C ASN A 46 -16.24 -6.45 9.92
N VAL A 47 -15.28 -7.26 9.46
CA VAL A 47 -15.41 -8.14 8.28
C VAL A 47 -16.80 -8.79 8.22
N GLY A 48 -17.62 -8.38 7.25
CA GLY A 48 -19.00 -8.85 7.07
C GLY A 48 -20.11 -7.80 7.20
N THR A 49 -19.84 -6.56 7.63
CA THR A 49 -20.86 -5.50 7.48
C THR A 49 -20.87 -4.91 6.06
N ASN A 50 -22.03 -4.45 5.59
CA ASN A 50 -22.25 -4.02 4.20
C ASN A 50 -21.42 -2.80 3.74
N ASN A 51 -20.55 -2.22 4.58
CA ASN A 51 -19.83 -0.99 4.28
C ASN A 51 -18.34 -1.01 4.67
N HIS A 52 -17.65 -2.14 4.43
CA HIS A 52 -16.18 -2.20 4.54
C HIS A 52 -15.52 -1.69 3.27
N ASP A 53 -15.02 -0.46 3.34
CA ASP A 53 -14.14 0.11 2.32
C ASP A 53 -12.73 0.27 2.88
N ASP A 54 -11.92 -0.77 2.66
CA ASP A 54 -10.51 -0.81 3.07
C ASP A 54 -9.60 -0.02 2.10
N SER A 55 -10.15 0.49 0.99
CA SER A 55 -9.40 1.13 -0.09
C SER A 55 -8.60 2.33 0.40
N PHE A 56 -9.12 3.11 1.36
CA PHE A 56 -8.41 4.25 1.91
C PHE A 56 -7.18 3.85 2.72
N LEU A 57 -7.29 2.79 3.53
CA LEU A 57 -6.15 2.30 4.31
C LEU A 57 -5.10 1.70 3.37
N LEU A 58 -5.51 0.89 2.39
CA LEU A 58 -4.61 0.33 1.37
C LEU A 58 -3.87 1.45 0.62
N TRP A 59 -4.61 2.47 0.16
CA TRP A 59 -4.02 3.63 -0.50
C TRP A 59 -3.02 4.38 0.40
N ALA A 60 -3.37 4.59 1.67
CA ALA A 60 -2.48 5.26 2.63
C ALA A 60 -1.21 4.44 2.88
N VAL A 61 -1.34 3.12 3.07
CA VAL A 61 -0.19 2.21 3.23
C VAL A 61 0.74 2.33 2.03
N ARG A 62 0.19 2.23 0.81
CA ARG A 62 0.95 2.39 -0.44
C ARG A 62 1.66 3.74 -0.50
N PHE A 63 0.94 4.83 -0.30
CA PHE A 63 1.47 6.19 -0.41
C PHE A 63 2.62 6.41 0.56
N PHE A 64 2.46 6.04 1.83
CA PHE A 64 3.48 6.27 2.85
C PHE A 64 4.67 5.32 2.73
N LEU A 65 4.49 4.09 2.25
CA LEU A 65 5.61 3.19 1.92
C LEU A 65 6.45 3.76 0.77
N GLU A 66 5.78 4.21 -0.31
CA GLU A 66 6.45 4.83 -1.44
C GLU A 66 7.15 6.14 -1.03
N PHE A 67 6.47 7.00 -0.26
CA PHE A 67 7.05 8.24 0.24
C PHE A 67 8.26 8.01 1.14
N ASN A 68 8.19 7.03 2.07
CA ASN A 68 9.30 6.66 2.94
C ASN A 68 10.50 6.17 2.12
N ARG A 69 10.25 5.28 1.13
CA ARG A 69 11.27 4.73 0.23
C ARG A 69 11.92 5.80 -0.64
N LEU A 70 11.15 6.74 -1.19
CA LEU A 70 11.68 7.81 -2.05
C LEU A 70 12.35 8.94 -1.28
N SER A 71 12.02 9.09 0.01
CA SER A 71 12.61 10.12 0.89
C SER A 71 13.81 9.61 1.69
N ASP A 72 14.25 8.36 1.48
CA ASP A 72 15.36 7.70 2.17
C ASP A 72 15.23 7.77 3.71
N MET A 73 13.99 7.63 4.19
CA MET A 73 13.68 7.70 5.62
C MET A 73 13.92 6.36 6.30
N LYS A 74 14.04 6.38 7.64
CA LYS A 74 14.19 5.15 8.44
C LYS A 74 13.00 4.21 8.24
N LEU A 75 13.28 2.93 8.05
CA LEU A 75 12.28 1.88 7.85
C LEU A 75 11.40 1.62 9.07
N GLU A 76 11.91 1.91 10.28
CA GLU A 76 11.16 1.76 11.54
C GLU A 76 9.85 2.56 11.52
N LEU A 77 9.84 3.68 10.79
CA LEU A 77 8.68 4.55 10.62
C LEU A 77 7.51 3.89 9.90
N VAL A 78 7.78 2.82 9.14
CA VAL A 78 6.79 2.05 8.39
C VAL A 78 6.76 0.56 8.80
N SER A 79 7.30 0.24 9.98
CA SER A 79 7.40 -1.13 10.50
C SER A 79 6.06 -1.86 10.60
N GLU A 80 4.96 -1.16 10.86
CA GLU A 80 3.62 -1.78 10.91
C GLU A 80 3.21 -2.36 9.55
N SER A 81 3.62 -1.70 8.46
CA SER A 81 3.34 -2.12 7.09
C SER A 81 4.36 -3.14 6.57
N LEU A 82 5.60 -3.10 7.06
CA LEU A 82 6.64 -4.10 6.78
C LEU A 82 6.57 -5.28 7.75
N SER A 83 5.38 -5.89 7.86
CA SER A 83 5.10 -7.03 8.73
C SER A 83 4.41 -8.15 7.96
N VAL A 84 4.65 -9.41 8.33
CA VAL A 84 3.98 -10.58 7.73
C VAL A 84 2.46 -10.41 7.80
N GLN A 85 1.96 -9.86 8.91
CA GLN A 85 0.54 -9.57 9.12
C GLN A 85 0.01 -8.59 8.08
N CYS A 86 0.74 -7.51 7.75
CA CYS A 86 0.31 -6.58 6.71
C CYS A 86 0.34 -7.22 5.31
N PHE A 87 1.39 -7.97 4.98
CA PHE A 87 1.46 -8.70 3.71
C PHE A 87 0.31 -9.69 3.55
N HIS A 88 0.05 -10.50 4.58
CA HIS A 88 -1.06 -11.45 4.59
C HIS A 88 -2.40 -10.73 4.50
N TRP A 89 -2.57 -9.65 5.27
CA TRP A 89 -3.74 -8.79 5.16
C TRP A 89 -3.91 -8.39 3.69
N VAL A 90 -2.99 -7.68 3.05
CA VAL A 90 -3.18 -7.23 1.65
C VAL A 90 -3.51 -8.39 0.69
N LEU A 91 -2.84 -9.55 0.83
CA LEU A 91 -3.10 -10.73 0.02
C LEU A 91 -4.56 -11.20 0.12
N THR A 92 -5.10 -11.39 1.32
CA THR A 92 -6.46 -11.89 1.47
C THR A 92 -7.51 -10.93 0.92
N ARG A 93 -7.21 -9.63 0.86
CA ARG A 93 -8.08 -8.64 0.20
C ARG A 93 -8.05 -8.79 -1.32
N MET A 94 -6.88 -9.06 -1.90
CA MET A 94 -6.76 -9.36 -3.34
C MET A 94 -7.56 -10.61 -3.69
N GLU A 95 -7.41 -11.70 -2.93
CA GLU A 95 -8.15 -12.95 -3.13
C GLU A 95 -9.67 -12.72 -3.03
N HIS A 96 -10.11 -12.02 -1.98
CA HIS A 96 -11.52 -11.68 -1.81
C HIS A 96 -12.08 -10.87 -2.98
N ASP A 97 -11.38 -9.82 -3.41
CA ASP A 97 -11.85 -8.98 -4.52
C ASP A 97 -11.89 -9.76 -5.84
N MET A 98 -10.95 -10.70 -6.06
CA MET A 98 -10.97 -11.60 -7.22
C MET A 98 -12.19 -12.53 -7.20
N ASP A 99 -12.51 -13.14 -6.07
CA ASP A 99 -13.69 -13.99 -5.91
C ASP A 99 -14.98 -13.19 -6.13
N MET A 100 -15.03 -11.95 -5.66
CA MET A 100 -16.18 -11.07 -5.82
C MET A 100 -16.40 -10.58 -7.25
N ILE A 101 -15.33 -10.42 -8.05
CA ILE A 101 -15.47 -10.10 -9.49
C ILE A 101 -16.24 -11.21 -10.23
N VAL A 102 -16.01 -12.47 -9.87
CA VAL A 102 -16.67 -13.63 -10.48
C VAL A 102 -18.08 -13.82 -9.93
N SER A 103 -18.24 -13.67 -8.61
CA SER A 103 -19.47 -14.00 -7.86
C SER A 103 -20.52 -12.89 -7.93
N ASP A 104 -20.13 -11.63 -7.76
CA ASP A 104 -21.02 -10.46 -7.80
C ASP A 104 -20.85 -9.66 -9.11
N LYS A 105 -21.33 -10.26 -10.19
CA LYS A 105 -21.25 -9.69 -11.54
C LYS A 105 -21.88 -8.29 -11.66
N LYS A 106 -22.84 -7.94 -10.79
CA LYS A 106 -23.48 -6.61 -10.79
C LYS A 106 -22.52 -5.51 -10.36
N GLN A 107 -21.60 -5.81 -9.45
CA GLN A 107 -20.60 -4.89 -8.94
C GLN A 107 -19.17 -5.25 -9.36
N ALA A 108 -18.99 -6.11 -10.38
CA ALA A 108 -17.67 -6.56 -10.84
C ALA A 108 -16.68 -5.40 -11.11
N ARG A 109 -17.17 -4.24 -11.61
CA ARG A 109 -16.33 -3.05 -11.81
C ARG A 109 -15.86 -2.41 -10.50
N LEU A 110 -16.68 -2.44 -9.45
CA LEU A 110 -16.30 -1.96 -8.12
C LEU A 110 -15.23 -2.89 -7.53
N TRP A 111 -15.44 -4.20 -7.60
CA TRP A 111 -14.49 -5.20 -7.12
C TRP A 111 -13.16 -5.14 -7.88
N ALA A 112 -13.18 -4.92 -9.20
CA ALA A 112 -11.97 -4.69 -9.99
C ALA A 112 -11.20 -3.42 -9.56
N LYS A 113 -11.90 -2.33 -9.21
CA LYS A 113 -11.26 -1.11 -8.68
C LYS A 113 -10.61 -1.37 -7.32
N ARG A 114 -11.29 -2.11 -6.43
CA ARG A 114 -10.75 -2.49 -5.11
C ARG A 114 -9.51 -3.39 -5.24
N LEU A 115 -9.61 -4.40 -6.11
CA LEU A 115 -8.50 -5.27 -6.46
C LEU A 115 -7.30 -4.47 -6.99
N HIS A 116 -7.53 -3.47 -7.85
CA HIS A 116 -6.47 -2.62 -8.37
C HIS A 116 -5.72 -1.88 -7.25
N VAL A 117 -6.45 -1.30 -6.29
CA VAL A 117 -5.84 -0.62 -5.14
C VAL A 117 -5.05 -1.60 -4.27
N ALA A 118 -5.61 -2.78 -4.00
CA ALA A 118 -4.93 -3.83 -3.23
C ALA A 118 -3.65 -4.30 -3.93
N LEU A 119 -3.71 -4.55 -5.25
CA LEU A 119 -2.58 -4.96 -6.07
C LEU A 119 -1.47 -3.90 -6.10
N GLN A 120 -1.83 -2.62 -6.25
CA GLN A 120 -0.85 -1.53 -6.19
C GLN A 120 -0.19 -1.43 -4.81
N THR A 121 -0.93 -1.71 -3.75
CA THR A 121 -0.40 -1.74 -2.38
C THR A 121 0.57 -2.91 -2.21
N PHE A 122 0.20 -4.10 -2.69
CA PHE A 122 1.06 -5.28 -2.68
C PHE A 122 2.35 -5.06 -3.48
N ARG A 123 2.26 -4.38 -4.63
CA ARG A 123 3.43 -4.01 -5.43
C ARG A 123 4.40 -3.12 -4.65
N GLU A 124 3.90 -2.10 -3.95
CA GLU A 124 4.80 -1.25 -3.15
C GLU A 124 5.38 -1.97 -1.93
N LEU A 125 4.65 -2.91 -1.32
CA LEU A 125 5.21 -3.79 -0.29
C LEU A 125 6.42 -4.59 -0.83
N LEU A 126 6.31 -5.14 -2.04
CA LEU A 126 7.43 -5.82 -2.71
C LEU A 126 8.58 -4.86 -3.04
N HIS A 127 8.30 -3.64 -3.51
CA HIS A 127 9.33 -2.64 -3.75
C HIS A 127 10.08 -2.26 -2.47
N SER A 128 9.38 -2.12 -1.34
CA SER A 128 10.02 -1.89 -0.05
C SER A 128 10.84 -3.09 0.41
N LEU A 129 10.43 -4.32 0.11
CA LEU A 129 11.22 -5.52 0.38
C LEU A 129 12.51 -5.56 -0.44
N VAL A 130 12.46 -5.18 -1.72
CA VAL A 130 13.65 -5.05 -2.57
C VAL A 130 14.57 -3.91 -2.10
N ALA A 131 14.00 -2.81 -1.58
CA ALA A 131 14.79 -1.73 -0.99
C ALA A 131 15.51 -2.19 0.29
N LEU A 132 14.83 -2.98 1.11
CA LEU A 132 15.37 -3.57 2.36
C LEU A 132 16.62 -4.41 2.08
N GLN A 133 16.60 -5.22 1.02
CA GLN A 133 17.74 -6.04 0.60
C GLN A 133 19.01 -5.23 0.29
N LYS A 134 18.86 -3.97 -0.12
CA LYS A 134 19.99 -3.11 -0.52
C LYS A 134 20.66 -2.42 0.66
N LEU A 135 20.04 -2.46 1.85
CA LEU A 135 20.57 -1.80 3.03
C LEU A 135 21.67 -2.65 3.67
N LYS A 136 22.78 -2.00 4.02
CA LYS A 136 23.91 -2.63 4.71
C LYS A 136 23.70 -2.59 6.23
N ASP A 137 22.55 -3.04 6.70
CA ASP A 137 22.18 -3.08 8.11
C ASP A 137 21.72 -4.49 8.51
N ASN A 138 22.19 -4.97 9.66
CA ASN A 138 21.90 -6.32 10.14
C ASN A 138 20.43 -6.50 10.50
N ASN A 139 19.78 -5.47 11.04
CA ASN A 139 18.36 -5.53 11.38
C ASN A 139 17.50 -5.54 10.11
N ALA A 140 17.87 -4.72 9.13
CA ALA A 140 17.24 -4.74 7.80
C ALA A 140 17.35 -6.11 7.13
N GLN A 141 18.54 -6.74 7.16
CA GLN A 141 18.74 -8.07 6.58
C GLN A 141 17.91 -9.15 7.29
N ALA A 142 17.88 -9.13 8.63
CA ALA A 142 17.07 -10.08 9.39
C ALA A 142 15.56 -9.93 9.11
N LEU A 143 15.10 -8.68 8.97
CA LEU A 143 13.72 -8.39 8.58
C LEU A 143 13.43 -8.87 7.15
N PHE A 144 14.37 -8.69 6.22
CA PHE A 144 14.25 -9.16 4.84
C PHE A 144 14.12 -10.68 4.79
N ASP A 145 15.03 -11.40 5.45
CA ASP A 145 15.03 -12.87 5.46
C ASP A 145 13.72 -13.40 6.08
N MET A 146 13.25 -12.79 7.17
CA MET A 146 11.98 -13.16 7.80
C MET A 146 10.79 -12.91 6.86
N LEU A 147 10.68 -11.75 6.23
CA LEU A 147 9.58 -11.43 5.33
C LEU A 147 9.60 -12.31 4.08
N VAL A 148 10.75 -12.48 3.43
CA VAL A 148 10.89 -13.33 2.25
C VAL A 148 10.47 -14.78 2.54
N ASN A 149 10.92 -15.33 3.67
CA ASN A 149 10.57 -16.70 4.08
C ASN A 149 9.06 -16.90 4.29
N ASN A 150 8.37 -15.89 4.83
CA ASN A 150 6.93 -15.99 5.12
C ASN A 150 6.02 -15.52 3.96
N VAL A 151 6.53 -14.72 3.03
CA VAL A 151 5.73 -14.11 1.96
C VAL A 151 6.04 -14.74 0.60
N CYS A 152 7.30 -14.98 0.25
CA CYS A 152 7.66 -15.45 -1.10
C CYS A 152 7.67 -16.97 -1.23
N TYR A 153 7.92 -17.69 -0.14
CA TYR A 153 8.02 -19.15 -0.13
C TYR A 153 6.72 -19.85 0.27
N VAL A 154 5.72 -19.09 0.74
CA VAL A 154 4.39 -19.58 1.07
C VAL A 154 3.58 -19.72 -0.23
N LEU A 155 2.92 -20.88 -0.39
CA LEU A 155 2.29 -21.31 -1.65
C LEU A 155 1.20 -20.33 -2.08
N GLU A 156 0.41 -19.87 -1.11
CA GLU A 156 -0.74 -19.00 -1.25
C GLU A 156 -0.38 -17.70 -1.99
N TYR A 157 0.76 -17.08 -1.65
CA TYR A 157 1.22 -15.88 -2.35
C TYR A 157 1.60 -16.16 -3.81
N ARG A 158 2.19 -17.32 -4.10
CA ARG A 158 2.59 -17.69 -5.46
C ARG A 158 1.36 -17.99 -6.32
N GLU A 159 0.40 -18.71 -5.78
CA GLU A 159 -0.83 -19.09 -6.49
C GLU A 159 -1.69 -17.87 -6.80
N THR A 160 -1.85 -16.94 -5.86
CA THR A 160 -2.65 -15.73 -6.08
C THR A 160 -2.07 -14.82 -7.17
N ILE A 161 -0.75 -14.65 -7.22
CA ILE A 161 -0.10 -13.90 -8.31
C ILE A 161 -0.28 -14.62 -9.66
N LEU A 162 -0.13 -15.94 -9.70
CA LEU A 162 -0.37 -16.72 -10.92
C LEU A 162 -1.83 -16.64 -11.35
N HIS A 163 -2.77 -16.72 -10.40
CA HIS A 163 -4.20 -16.61 -10.65
C HIS A 163 -4.56 -15.24 -11.24
N LEU A 164 -3.95 -14.16 -10.75
CA LEU A 164 -4.10 -12.82 -11.33
C LEU A 164 -3.65 -12.75 -12.78
N LEU A 165 -2.47 -13.32 -13.08
CA LEU A 165 -1.90 -13.30 -14.43
C LEU A 165 -2.71 -14.16 -15.39
N MET A 166 -3.15 -15.35 -14.96
CA MET A 166 -3.91 -16.28 -15.79
C MET A 166 -5.33 -15.77 -16.10
N ASN A 167 -5.94 -15.01 -15.18
CA ASN A 167 -7.28 -14.44 -15.37
C ASN A 167 -7.27 -13.00 -15.88
N TYR A 168 -6.10 -12.48 -16.26
CA TYR A 168 -6.02 -11.13 -16.84
C TYR A 168 -6.81 -11.06 -18.13
N ASN A 169 -7.81 -10.18 -18.16
CA ASN A 169 -8.60 -9.89 -19.36
C ASN A 169 -8.60 -8.38 -19.61
N GLU A 170 -7.95 -7.98 -20.70
CA GLU A 170 -7.78 -6.58 -21.10
C GLU A 170 -9.13 -5.84 -21.26
N ALA A 171 -10.20 -6.54 -21.64
CA ALA A 171 -11.53 -5.97 -21.80
C ALA A 171 -12.18 -5.52 -20.48
N HIS A 172 -11.69 -6.01 -19.33
CA HIS A 172 -12.16 -5.66 -17.99
C HIS A 172 -11.24 -4.67 -17.27
N SER A 173 -10.10 -4.29 -17.86
CA SER A 173 -9.17 -3.36 -17.25
C SER A 173 -9.72 -1.93 -17.33
N THR A 174 -9.93 -1.29 -16.18
CA THR A 174 -10.22 0.14 -16.11
C THR A 174 -9.04 0.91 -16.69
N LYS A 175 -9.28 1.67 -17.77
CA LYS A 175 -8.37 2.72 -18.25
C LYS A 175 -8.14 3.79 -17.19
#